data_AF-A0A948FVZ2-F1
#
_entry.id   AF-A0A948FVZ2-F1
#
_cell.length_a   1.000
_cell.length_b   1.000
_cell.length_c   1.000
_cell.angle_alpha   90.00
_cell.angle_beta   90.00
_cell.angle_gamma   90.00
#
_symmetry.space_group_name_H-M   'P 1'
#
loop_
_entity.id
_entity.type
_entity.pdbx_description
1 polymer ?
#
loop_
_entity_poly.entity_id
_entity_poly.type
_entity_poly.pdbx_seq_one_letter_code
_entity_poly.pdbx_strand_id
1 'polypeptide(L)'
;MTGCSGSENSAAAGTIDVSHIHGLAMDPSDPERVLIATHAGLVAYGDGALSKVGELSTDLMGFSIGPDGQFFASGHPGQRGGRAQRVGADRVR
;
A
#
# COMPACT_ATOMS: atom_id res chain seq x y z
N MET A 1 -7.53 13.98 43.33
CA MET A 1 -7.42 13.99 41.85
C MET A 1 -5.96 14.04 41.51
N THR A 2 -5.40 12.97 40.95
CA THR A 2 -4.05 12.96 40.36
C THR A 2 -4.14 12.10 39.11
N GLY A 3 -4.07 12.74 37.94
CA GLY A 3 -4.07 12.09 36.63
C GLY A 3 -2.64 11.95 36.12
N CYS A 4 -2.30 10.77 35.61
CA CYS A 4 -1.07 10.53 34.86
C CYS A 4 -1.25 11.03 33.43
N SER A 5 -0.50 12.05 33.03
CA SER A 5 -0.35 12.39 31.61
C SER A 5 0.76 11.50 31.05
N GLY A 6 0.36 10.43 30.36
CA GLY A 6 1.27 9.69 29.50
C GLY A 6 1.51 10.53 28.25
N SER A 7 2.75 10.97 28.04
CA SER A 7 3.17 11.50 26.74
C SER A 7 3.14 10.36 25.75
N GLU A 8 2.01 10.19 25.06
CA GLU A 8 1.94 9.38 23.86
C GLU A 8 2.77 10.11 22.81
N ASN A 9 3.98 9.60 22.57
CA ASN A 9 4.79 10.00 21.43
C ASN A 9 4.09 9.44 20.19
N SER A 10 3.00 10.09 19.76
CA SER A 10 2.39 9.90 18.45
C SER A 10 3.44 10.33 17.44
N ALA A 11 4.33 9.41 17.10
CA ALA A 11 5.04 9.46 15.83
C ALA A 11 3.95 9.78 14.80
N ALA A 12 4.05 10.94 14.17
CA ALA A 12 3.11 11.37 13.17
C ALA A 12 3.06 10.25 12.13
N ALA A 13 2.03 9.41 12.22
CA ALA A 13 1.71 8.45 11.18
C ALA A 13 1.48 9.33 9.97
N GLY A 14 2.44 9.36 9.06
CA GLY A 14 2.33 10.14 7.84
C GLY A 14 0.99 9.76 7.24
N THR A 15 0.09 10.74 7.15
CA THR A 15 -1.28 10.50 6.67
C THR A 15 -1.15 9.92 5.28
N ILE A 16 -1.48 8.64 5.12
CA ILE A 16 -1.54 8.00 3.82
C ILE A 16 -2.72 8.63 3.10
N ASP A 17 -2.43 9.56 2.19
CA ASP A 17 -3.45 10.22 1.39
C ASP A 17 -3.92 9.26 0.29
N VAL A 18 -5.05 8.59 0.55
CA VAL A 18 -5.74 7.73 -0.40
C VAL A 18 -6.82 8.56 -1.10
N SER A 19 -6.41 9.57 -1.86
CA SER A 19 -7.35 10.42 -2.60
C SER A 19 -7.94 9.72 -3.83
N HIS A 20 -7.18 8.81 -4.45
CA HIS A 20 -7.66 7.96 -5.55
C HIS A 20 -7.34 6.48 -5.32
N ILE A 21 -8.36 5.65 -5.51
CA ILE A 21 -8.29 4.19 -5.45
C ILE A 21 -8.39 3.66 -6.87
N HIS A 22 -7.37 2.92 -7.30
CA HIS A 22 -7.29 2.35 -8.65
C HIS A 22 -7.52 0.84 -8.67
N GLY A 23 -7.57 0.20 -7.52
CA GLY A 23 -7.86 -1.22 -7.38
C GLY A 23 -7.97 -1.65 -5.93
N LEU A 24 -8.78 -2.67 -5.69
CA LEU A 24 -8.98 -3.30 -4.39
C LEU A 24 -8.95 -4.83 -4.55
N ALA A 25 -8.27 -5.52 -3.65
CA ALA A 25 -8.33 -6.98 -3.54
C ALA A 25 -8.15 -7.40 -2.08
N MET A 26 -8.74 -8.53 -1.69
CA MET A 26 -8.40 -9.16 -0.42
C MET A 26 -6.95 -9.65 -0.47
N ASP A 27 -6.20 -9.48 0.61
CA ASP A 27 -4.85 -10.03 0.70
C ASP A 27 -4.94 -11.58 0.74
N PRO A 28 -4.36 -12.30 -0.24
CA PRO A 28 -4.39 -13.76 -0.25
C PRO A 28 -3.65 -14.40 0.91
N SER A 29 -2.71 -13.67 1.54
CA SER A 29 -1.93 -14.13 2.69
C SER A 29 -2.62 -13.83 4.02
N ASP A 30 -3.51 -12.84 4.05
CA ASP A 30 -4.31 -12.47 5.22
C ASP A 30 -5.69 -11.93 4.79
N PRO A 31 -6.72 -12.78 4.71
CA PRO A 31 -8.05 -12.40 4.24
C PRO A 31 -8.77 -11.33 5.06
N GLU A 32 -8.24 -10.92 6.22
CA GLU A 32 -8.80 -9.81 7.00
C GLU A 32 -8.27 -8.44 6.52
N ARG A 33 -7.28 -8.43 5.62
CA ARG A 33 -6.71 -7.22 5.04
C ARG A 33 -7.20 -6.99 3.62
N VAL A 34 -7.34 -5.70 3.28
CA VAL A 34 -7.65 -5.25 1.92
C VAL A 34 -6.45 -4.51 1.35
N LEU A 35 -5.99 -4.94 0.19
CA LEU A 35 -4.94 -4.28 -0.58
C LEU A 35 -5.55 -3.23 -1.49
N ILE A 36 -4.93 -2.06 -1.52
CA ILE A 36 -5.43 -0.84 -2.17
C ILE A 36 -4.32 -0.26 -3.04
N ALA A 37 -4.57 -0.15 -4.34
CA ALA A 37 -3.69 0.57 -5.26
C ALA A 37 -4.02 2.07 -5.29
N THR A 38 -2.97 2.89 -5.15
CA THR A 38 -3.06 4.35 -5.06
C THR A 38 -1.93 5.02 -5.84
N HIS A 39 -2.00 6.34 -6.03
CA HIS A 39 -0.88 7.13 -6.56
C HIS A 39 0.38 7.10 -5.66
N ALA A 40 0.24 6.74 -4.39
CA ALA A 40 1.33 6.64 -3.44
C ALA A 40 1.94 5.22 -3.35
N GLY A 41 1.44 4.27 -4.15
CA GLY A 41 1.82 2.86 -4.11
C GLY A 41 0.72 1.93 -3.61
N LEU A 42 1.12 0.72 -3.22
CA LEU A 42 0.23 -0.29 -2.65
C LEU A 42 0.17 -0.12 -1.13
N VAL A 43 -1.05 -0.06 -0.59
CA VAL A 43 -1.29 0.01 0.84
C VAL A 43 -2.25 -1.09 1.26
N ALA A 44 -2.13 -1.57 2.49
CA ALA A 44 -3.05 -2.52 3.10
C ALA A 44 -3.86 -1.80 4.17
N TYR A 45 -5.17 -2.04 4.16
CA TYR A 45 -6.06 -1.69 5.25
C TYR A 45 -6.35 -2.94 6.09
N GLY A 46 -6.12 -2.84 7.39
CA GLY A 46 -6.38 -3.90 8.36
C GLY A 46 -6.36 -3.31 9.77
N ASP A 47 -7.10 -3.91 10.71
CA ASP A 47 -7.16 -3.44 12.11
C ASP A 47 -7.51 -1.94 12.26
N GLY A 48 -8.31 -1.40 11.34
CA GLY A 48 -8.72 0.01 11.34
C GLY A 48 -7.66 1.00 10.86
N ALA A 49 -6.51 0.53 10.36
CA ALA A 49 -5.38 1.36 9.96
C ALA A 49 -4.88 1.03 8.55
N LEU A 50 -4.29 2.04 7.90
CA LEU A 50 -3.58 1.89 6.63
C LEU A 50 -2.09 1.68 6.89
N SER A 51 -1.48 0.75 6.17
CA SER A 51 -0.05 0.47 6.19
C SER A 51 0.49 0.34 4.76
N LYS A 52 1.74 0.74 4.51
CA LYS A 52 2.37 0.54 3.19
C LYS A 52 2.76 -0.91 3.00
N VAL A 53 2.54 -1.45 1.80
CA VAL A 53 2.92 -2.82 1.44
C VAL A 53 4.17 -2.77 0.59
N GLY A 54 5.27 -3.30 1.11
CA GLY A 54 6.58 -3.28 0.47
C GLY A 54 7.21 -1.88 0.39
N GLU A 55 8.30 -1.76 -0.37
CA GLU A 55 9.03 -0.50 -0.57
C GLU A 55 8.53 0.28 -1.80
N LEU A 56 7.59 -0.28 -2.56
CA LEU A 56 7.13 0.28 -3.83
C LEU A 56 6.26 1.53 -3.59
N SER A 57 6.88 2.71 -3.75
CA SER A 57 6.20 4.02 -3.73
C SER A 57 5.90 4.53 -5.15
N THR A 58 5.61 3.61 -6.08
CA THR A 58 5.31 3.93 -7.49
C THR A 58 3.84 4.28 -7.65
N ASP A 59 3.51 5.21 -8.54
CA ASP A 59 2.12 5.51 -8.92
C ASP A 59 1.45 4.24 -9.48
N LEU A 60 0.50 3.65 -8.74
CA LEU A 60 -0.22 2.45 -9.17
C LEU A 60 -1.60 2.79 -9.71
N MET A 61 -1.84 2.45 -10.97
CA MET A 61 -3.10 2.61 -11.67
C MET A 61 -3.94 1.33 -11.71
N GLY A 62 -3.42 0.22 -11.17
CA GLY A 62 -4.12 -1.04 -11.06
C GLY A 62 -3.19 -2.20 -10.77
N PHE A 63 -3.76 -3.32 -10.31
CA PHE A 63 -3.02 -4.55 -10.11
C PHE A 63 -3.92 -5.79 -10.21
N SER A 64 -3.29 -6.94 -10.39
CA SER A 64 -3.89 -8.27 -10.31
C SER A 64 -2.99 -9.19 -9.50
N ILE A 65 -3.59 -10.20 -8.87
CA ILE A 65 -2.88 -11.23 -8.12
C ILE A 65 -3.06 -12.55 -8.87
N GLY A 66 -1.94 -13.19 -9.23
CA GLY A 66 -1.93 -14.53 -9.80
C GLY A 66 -2.24 -15.61 -8.75
N PRO A 67 -2.57 -16.83 -9.18
CA PRO A 67 -2.94 -17.94 -8.29
C PRO A 67 -1.84 -18.32 -7.29
N ASP A 68 -0.57 -18.08 -7.64
CA ASP A 68 0.58 -18.36 -6.77
C ASP A 68 0.97 -17.17 -5.87
N GLY A 69 0.09 -16.16 -5.75
CA GLY A 69 0.35 -14.94 -4.97
C GLY A 69 1.29 -13.94 -5.66
N GLN A 70 1.56 -14.11 -6.96
CA GLN A 70 2.37 -13.17 -7.72
C GLN A 70 1.59 -11.89 -8.04
N PHE A 71 2.17 -10.73 -7.70
CA PHE A 71 1.56 -9.45 -8.04
C PHE A 71 1.91 -9.02 -9.46
N PHE A 72 0.93 -8.43 -10.14
CA PHE A 72 1.09 -7.79 -11.43
C PHE A 72 0.52 -6.39 -11.30
N ALA A 73 1.34 -5.35 -11.41
CA ALA A 73 0.89 -3.98 -11.24
C ALA A 73 1.22 -3.12 -12.47
N SER A 74 0.36 -2.14 -12.76
CA SER A 74 0.55 -1.13 -13.78
C SER A 74 0.51 0.26 -13.15
N GLY A 75 1.24 1.20 -13.74
CA GLY A 75 1.48 2.48 -13.13
C GLY A 75 2.24 3.44 -14.02
N HIS A 76 2.21 4.72 -13.67
CA HIS A 76 3.08 5.69 -14.31
C HIS A 76 4.46 5.65 -13.67
N PRO A 77 5.55 5.77 -14.45
CA PRO A 77 6.81 6.16 -13.86
C PRO A 77 6.58 7.53 -13.21
N GLY A 78 6.79 7.64 -11.91
CA GLY A 78 6.81 8.94 -11.24
C GLY A 78 7.75 9.89 -11.99
N GLN A 79 7.60 11.20 -11.79
CA GLN A 79 8.25 12.28 -12.55
C GLN A 79 9.81 12.21 -12.66
N ARG A 80 10.45 11.19 -12.12
CA ARG A 80 11.86 10.85 -12.30
C ARG A 80 12.03 9.63 -13.22
N GLY A 81 12.07 9.90 -14.53
CA GLY A 81 12.99 9.23 -15.47
C GLY A 81 12.81 7.73 -15.71
N GLY A 82 12.09 7.39 -16.78
CA GLY A 82 12.65 6.58 -17.86
C GLY A 82 13.06 5.14 -17.55
N ARG A 83 12.19 4.34 -16.91
CA ARG A 83 12.26 2.87 -17.06
C ARG A 83 10.91 2.33 -17.48
N ALA A 84 10.93 1.56 -18.57
CA ALA A 84 9.79 0.81 -19.06
C ALA A 84 9.18 0.00 -17.92
N GLN A 85 7.86 0.07 -17.88
CA GLN A 85 6.96 -0.48 -16.89
C GLN A 85 7.28 -1.97 -16.73
N ARG A 86 7.97 -2.31 -15.65
CA ARG A 86 7.99 -3.72 -15.27
C ARG A 86 6.57 -4.02 -14.83
N VAL A 87 5.95 -4.99 -15.49
CA VAL A 87 5.11 -5.94 -14.76
C VAL A 87 5.94 -6.38 -13.56
N GLY A 88 5.72 -5.73 -12.42
CA GLY A 88 6.47 -5.97 -11.21
C GLY A 88 5.91 -7.22 -10.57
N ALA A 89 6.49 -8.37 -10.91
CA ALA A 89 6.31 -9.61 -10.16
C ALA A 89 7.06 -9.51 -8.83
N ASP A 90 6.58 -8.65 -7.93
CA ASP A 90 7.05 -8.69 -6.55
C ASP A 90 6.25 -9.76 -5.80
N ARG A 91 6.98 -10.60 -5.07
CA ARG A 91 6.34 -11.59 -4.20
C ARG A 91 6.18 -10.90 -2.87
N VAL A 92 4.95 -10.55 -2.51
CA VAL A 92 4.65 -10.13 -1.14
C VAL A 92 5.06 -11.30 -0.23
N ARG A 93 6.11 -11.10 0.55
CA ARG A 93 6.53 -11.98 1.64
C ARG A 93 6.50 -11.17 2.92
#